data_AF-A0A6M2E3E7-F1
#
_entry.id   AF-A0A6M2E3E7-F1
#
_cell.length_a   1.000
_cell.length_b   1.000
_cell.length_c   1.000
_cell.angle_alpha   90.00
_cell.angle_beta   90.00
_cell.angle_gamma   90.00
#
_symmetry.space_group_name_H-M   'P 1'
#
loop_
_entity.id
_entity.type
_entity.pdbx_description
1 polymer ?
#
loop_
_entity_poly.entity_id
_entity_poly.type
_entity_poly.pdbx_seq_one_letter_code
_entity_poly.pdbx_strand_id
1 'polypeptide(L)'
;EIAYTRELHKACPSIRDYCMGFYIHTCPKMRYKGNFSPSRLLCPETYTWHPIEKCKPLLDASKYSRFEDDPKKVDENAVHDLDEVAILYNRVVIPYKKYVRLKGNTDRAEVKEYANLVGRKCIKRLFFTASRDGRQPVHSNS
;
A
#
# COMPACT_ATOMS: atom_id res chain seq x y z
N GLU A 1 5.79 -11.42 24.44
CA GLU A 1 6.04 -10.58 23.24
C GLU A 1 6.40 -9.13 23.57
N ILE A 2 5.55 -8.36 24.27
CA ILE A 2 5.89 -6.96 24.66
C ILE A 2 7.14 -6.91 25.56
N ALA A 3 7.21 -7.74 26.61
CA ALA A 3 8.38 -7.82 27.49
C ALA A 3 9.65 -8.20 26.72
N TYR A 4 9.55 -9.18 25.82
CA TYR A 4 10.66 -9.60 24.96
C TYR A 4 11.12 -8.48 24.01
N THR A 5 10.19 -7.71 23.43
CA THR A 5 10.54 -6.54 22.61
C THR A 5 11.32 -5.51 23.44
N ARG A 6 10.94 -5.30 24.71
CA ARG A 6 11.68 -4.41 25.63
C ARG A 6 13.07 -4.94 25.96
N GLU A 7 13.25 -6.26 26.08
CA GLU A 7 14.57 -6.87 26.25
C GLU A 7 15.43 -6.70 25.00
N LEU A 8 14.87 -6.99 23.82
CA LEU A 8 15.55 -6.78 22.54
C LEU A 8 15.93 -5.31 22.34
N HIS A 9 15.09 -4.36 22.77
CA HIS A 9 15.38 -2.94 22.69
C HIS A 9 16.68 -2.57 23.44
N LYS A 10 16.97 -3.22 24.58
CA LYS A 10 18.20 -2.99 25.36
C LYS A 10 19.46 -3.35 24.58
N ALA A 11 19.42 -4.44 23.81
CA ALA A 11 20.54 -4.90 22.98
C ALA A 11 20.57 -4.20 21.61
N CYS A 12 19.41 -3.85 21.07
CA CYS A 12 19.24 -3.27 19.75
C CYS A 12 18.27 -2.08 19.80
N PRO A 13 18.78 -0.84 20.00
CA PRO A 13 17.95 0.36 20.16
C PRO A 13 17.04 0.73 18.98
N SER A 14 17.22 0.10 17.81
CA SER A 14 16.37 0.27 16.64
C SER A 14 15.06 -0.50 16.73
N ILE A 15 14.98 -1.55 17.56
CA ILE A 15 13.75 -2.30 17.82
C ILE A 15 12.94 -1.53 18.87
N ARG A 16 11.98 -0.74 18.42
CA ARG A 16 11.17 0.14 19.29
C ARG A 16 9.70 -0.27 19.38
N ASP A 17 9.15 -0.76 18.27
CA ASP A 17 7.73 -1.01 18.14
C ASP A 17 7.44 -2.51 17.94
N TYR A 18 6.39 -2.99 18.61
CA TYR A 18 5.89 -4.35 18.45
C TYR A 18 4.58 -4.33 17.64
N CYS A 19 4.58 -4.97 16.47
CA CYS A 19 3.40 -5.08 15.63
C CYS A 19 2.42 -6.13 16.21
N MET A 20 1.27 -5.67 16.70
CA MET A 20 0.23 -6.53 17.29
C MET A 20 -0.78 -7.10 16.28
N GLY A 21 -0.56 -6.86 14.98
CA GLY A 21 -1.45 -7.25 13.89
C GLY A 21 -2.62 -6.29 13.67
N PHE A 22 -3.62 -6.74 12.91
CA PHE A 22 -4.81 -5.94 12.59
C PHE A 22 -5.70 -5.68 13.81
N TYR A 23 -6.22 -4.46 13.92
CA TYR A 23 -7.18 -4.08 14.95
C TYR A 23 -8.62 -4.17 14.45
N ILE A 24 -9.40 -5.08 15.01
CA ILE A 24 -10.84 -5.24 14.72
C ILE A 24 -11.61 -4.73 15.94
N HIS A 25 -12.18 -3.53 15.83
CA HIS A 25 -12.78 -2.83 16.97
C HIS A 25 -13.94 -3.59 17.64
N THR A 26 -14.69 -4.38 16.87
CA THR A 26 -15.81 -5.20 17.36
C THR A 26 -15.37 -6.50 18.07
N CYS A 27 -14.11 -6.92 17.93
CA CYS A 27 -13.62 -8.16 18.51
C CYS A 27 -13.06 -7.92 19.94
N PRO A 28 -13.57 -8.61 20.97
CA PRO A 28 -13.07 -8.46 22.34
C PRO A 28 -11.57 -8.72 22.49
N LYS A 29 -11.03 -9.69 21.73
CA LYS A 29 -9.60 -10.02 21.73
C LYS A 29 -8.73 -8.84 21.29
N MET A 30 -9.16 -8.10 20.27
CA MET A 30 -8.40 -6.94 19.79
C MET A 30 -8.58 -5.73 20.69
N ARG A 31 -9.77 -5.55 21.30
CA ARG A 31 -9.99 -4.52 22.31
C ARG A 31 -9.08 -4.71 23.52
N TYR A 32 -8.93 -5.94 24.00
CA TYR A 32 -7.96 -6.29 25.06
C TYR A 32 -6.53 -5.91 24.67
N LYS A 33 -6.06 -6.28 23.46
CA LYS A 33 -4.73 -5.89 22.98
C LYS A 33 -4.56 -4.37 22.86
N GLY A 34 -5.62 -3.66 22.47
CA GLY A 34 -5.64 -2.20 22.37
C GLY A 34 -5.65 -1.44 23.70
N ASN A 35 -5.63 -2.15 24.84
CA ASN A 35 -5.50 -1.52 26.16
C ASN A 35 -4.05 -1.51 26.68
N PHE A 36 -3.13 -2.21 26.02
CA PHE A 36 -1.70 -2.08 26.32
C PHE A 36 -1.22 -0.71 25.86
N SER A 37 -0.68 0.09 26.78
CA SER A 37 -0.19 1.44 26.47
C SER A 37 1.34 1.49 26.46
N PRO A 38 1.96 2.30 25.58
CA PRO A 38 1.33 3.04 24.47
C PRO A 38 0.96 2.13 23.29
N SER A 39 -0.17 2.41 22.63
CA SER A 39 -0.62 1.71 21.42
C SER A 39 -1.02 2.70 20.33
N ARG A 40 -0.79 2.33 19.07
CA ARG A 40 -1.09 3.17 17.90
C ARG A 40 -1.79 2.36 16.82
N LEU A 41 -2.69 3.01 16.09
CA LEU A 41 -3.36 2.47 14.91
C LEU A 41 -2.90 3.22 13.65
N LEU A 42 -2.82 2.50 12.55
CA LEU A 42 -2.52 3.05 11.24
C LEU A 42 -3.80 3.64 10.62
N CYS A 43 -3.75 4.88 10.16
CA CYS A 43 -4.85 5.49 9.42
C CYS A 43 -5.08 4.74 8.09
N PRO A 44 -6.33 4.35 7.77
CA PRO A 44 -6.63 3.59 6.55
C PRO A 44 -6.41 4.39 5.26
N GLU A 45 -6.39 5.71 5.31
CA GLU A 45 -6.29 6.58 4.12
C GLU A 45 -4.91 7.18 3.90
N THR A 46 -4.20 7.50 4.99
CA THR A 46 -2.94 8.25 4.93
C THR A 46 -1.75 7.44 5.43
N TYR A 47 -1.98 6.23 5.94
CA TYR A 47 -0.96 5.34 6.49
C TYR A 47 -0.06 6.01 7.55
N THR A 48 -0.64 6.89 8.36
CA THR A 48 0.01 7.57 9.48
C THR A 48 -0.38 6.90 10.81
N TRP A 49 0.52 6.93 11.80
CA TRP A 49 0.30 6.27 13.10
C TRP A 49 -0.31 7.21 14.15
N HIS A 50 -1.50 6.87 14.64
CA HIS A 50 -2.28 7.65 15.60
C HIS A 50 -2.46 6.91 16.93
N PRO A 51 -2.48 7.59 18.10
CA PRO A 51 -2.80 6.97 19.39
C PRO A 51 -4.16 6.29 19.37
N ILE A 52 -4.25 5.07 19.92
CA ILE A 52 -5.49 4.28 19.87
C ILE A 52 -6.64 4.95 20.64
N GLU A 53 -6.33 5.74 21.66
CA GLU A 53 -7.28 6.50 22.47
C GLU A 53 -8.07 7.50 21.63
N LYS A 54 -7.42 8.10 20.62
CA LYS A 54 -8.05 9.00 19.66
C LYS A 54 -8.90 8.24 18.63
N CYS A 55 -8.46 7.05 18.24
CA CYS A 55 -9.14 6.24 17.22
C CYS A 55 -10.39 5.54 17.75
N LYS A 56 -10.43 5.13 19.03
CA LYS A 56 -11.54 4.37 19.64
C LYS A 56 -12.91 5.06 19.45
N PRO A 57 -13.11 6.35 19.83
CA PRO A 57 -14.40 7.02 19.65
C PRO A 57 -14.86 7.09 18.18
N LEU A 58 -13.92 7.23 17.25
CA LEU A 58 -14.22 7.26 15.82
C LEU A 58 -14.70 5.89 15.31
N LEU A 59 -14.17 4.81 15.90
CA LEU A 59 -14.54 3.44 15.56
C LEU A 59 -15.82 2.97 16.28
N ASP A 60 -16.14 3.57 17.42
CA ASP A 60 -17.44 3.39 18.08
C ASP A 60 -18.57 4.00 17.22
N ALA A 61 -18.31 5.15 16.57
CA ALA A 61 -19.27 5.83 15.71
C ALA A 61 -19.42 5.19 14.31
N SER A 62 -18.33 4.70 13.72
CA SER A 62 -18.35 4.09 12.38
C SER A 62 -17.31 2.98 12.26
N LYS A 63 -17.65 1.91 11.53
CA LYS A 63 -16.71 0.81 11.24
C LYS A 63 -15.47 1.27 10.47
N TYR A 64 -15.61 2.35 9.70
CA TYR A 64 -14.54 2.95 8.92
C TYR A 64 -14.47 4.44 9.23
N SER A 65 -13.30 4.89 9.67
CA SER A 65 -13.04 6.28 10.02
C SER A 65 -11.60 6.64 9.67
N ARG A 66 -11.41 7.81 9.07
CA ARG A 66 -10.09 8.43 8.89
C ARG A 66 -9.58 8.93 10.25
N PHE A 67 -8.32 8.65 10.59
CA PHE A 67 -7.73 9.06 11.87
C PHE A 67 -6.86 10.33 11.77
N GLU A 68 -6.42 10.67 10.56
CA GLU A 68 -5.64 11.88 10.29
C GLU A 68 -6.54 13.11 10.24
N ASP A 69 -6.21 14.11 11.07
CA ASP A 69 -7.01 15.32 11.24
C ASP A 69 -6.86 16.27 10.08
N ASP A 70 -5.67 16.32 9.46
CA ASP A 70 -5.44 17.15 8.30
C ASP A 70 -6.14 16.53 7.07
N PRO A 71 -7.20 17.18 6.53
CA PRO A 71 -7.90 16.66 5.37
C PRO A 71 -7.04 16.71 4.09
N LYS A 72 -6.00 17.56 4.06
CA LYS A 72 -5.09 17.69 2.91
C LYS A 72 -4.01 16.63 2.88
N LYS A 73 -3.76 15.96 4.02
CA LYS A 73 -2.75 14.92 4.09
C LYS A 73 -3.19 13.70 3.30
N VAL A 74 -2.31 13.17 2.46
CA VAL A 74 -2.55 11.98 1.64
C VAL A 74 -1.47 10.95 1.95
N ASP A 75 -1.65 9.74 1.44
CA ASP A 75 -0.59 8.73 1.45
C ASP A 75 0.70 9.29 0.82
N GLU A 76 1.77 9.36 1.60
CA GLU A 76 3.11 9.79 1.14
C GLU A 76 3.65 8.89 0.03
N ASN A 77 3.21 7.63 0.00
CA ASN A 77 3.58 6.64 -1.00
C ASN A 77 2.65 6.66 -2.22
N ALA A 78 1.67 7.56 -2.31
CA ALA A 78 0.80 7.66 -3.47
C ALA A 78 1.60 8.03 -4.73
N VAL A 79 1.30 7.34 -5.83
CA VAL A 79 1.86 7.65 -7.15
C VAL A 79 1.00 8.75 -7.79
N HIS A 80 1.59 9.92 -8.04
CA HIS A 80 0.89 11.03 -8.69
C HIS A 80 1.15 11.09 -10.20
N ASP A 81 2.27 10.52 -10.64
CA ASP A 81 2.67 10.50 -12.04
C ASP A 81 2.84 9.08 -12.53
N LEU A 82 2.07 8.71 -13.57
CA LEU A 82 2.15 7.40 -14.18
C LEU A 82 3.31 7.30 -15.18
N ASP A 83 3.86 8.42 -15.67
CA ASP A 83 4.86 8.44 -16.74
C ASP A 83 6.11 7.60 -16.40
N GLU A 84 6.48 7.59 -15.11
CA GLU A 84 7.65 6.92 -14.55
C GLU A 84 7.42 5.45 -14.20
N VAL A 85 6.18 4.95 -14.34
CA VAL A 85 5.87 3.54 -14.03
C VAL A 85 6.64 2.64 -14.99
N ALA A 86 7.39 1.68 -14.45
CA ALA A 86 8.14 0.72 -15.24
C ALA A 86 7.18 -0.30 -15.88
N ILE A 87 7.21 -0.41 -17.21
CA ILE A 87 6.40 -1.35 -17.98
C ILE A 87 7.32 -2.33 -18.68
N LEU A 88 7.06 -3.63 -18.55
CA LEU A 88 7.71 -4.65 -19.36
C LEU A 88 6.95 -4.80 -20.68
N TYR A 89 7.59 -4.39 -21.78
CA TYR A 89 7.03 -4.49 -23.13
C TYR A 89 8.09 -5.02 -24.10
N ASN A 90 7.74 -6.02 -24.91
CA ASN A 90 8.65 -6.68 -25.85
C ASN A 90 10.01 -7.09 -25.23
N ARG A 91 9.98 -7.68 -24.02
CA ARG A 91 11.16 -8.11 -23.25
C ARG A 91 12.10 -6.98 -22.80
N VAL A 92 11.66 -5.72 -22.88
CA VAL A 92 12.42 -4.56 -22.40
C VAL A 92 11.57 -3.79 -21.38
N VAL A 93 12.21 -3.30 -20.32
CA VAL A 93 11.56 -2.41 -19.35
C VAL A 93 11.66 -0.97 -19.85
N ILE A 94 10.52 -0.32 -20.05
CA ILE A 94 10.43 1.07 -20.49
C ILE A 94 9.49 1.87 -19.58
N PRO A 95 9.68 3.18 -19.42
CA PRO A 95 8.70 4.02 -18.71
C PRO A 95 7.36 4.05 -19.44
N TYR A 96 6.28 4.17 -18.69
CA TYR A 96 4.92 4.25 -19.23
C TYR A 96 4.75 5.38 -20.26
N LYS A 97 5.41 6.52 -20.06
CA LYS A 97 5.44 7.62 -21.04
C LYS A 97 5.88 7.16 -22.43
N LYS A 98 6.88 6.27 -22.49
CA LYS A 98 7.40 5.70 -23.74
C LYS A 98 6.46 4.62 -24.27
N TYR A 99 5.91 3.80 -23.38
CA TYR A 99 4.94 2.77 -23.72
C TYR A 99 3.69 3.33 -24.42
N VAL A 100 3.12 4.42 -23.90
CA VAL A 100 1.92 5.06 -24.47
C VAL A 100 2.18 5.56 -25.90
N ARG A 101 3.40 5.97 -26.22
CA ARG A 101 3.79 6.37 -27.59
C ARG A 101 3.88 5.18 -28.55
N LEU A 102 4.10 3.97 -28.05
CA LEU A 102 4.29 2.76 -28.85
C LEU A 102 2.98 1.99 -29.06
N LYS A 103 2.19 1.78 -27.99
CA LYS A 103 0.97 0.97 -28.01
C LYS A 103 -0.32 1.80 -27.85
N GLY A 104 -0.21 3.08 -27.52
CA GLY A 104 -1.36 3.90 -27.14
C GLY A 104 -1.71 3.78 -25.65
N ASN A 105 -2.86 4.32 -25.28
CA ASN A 105 -3.25 4.55 -23.88
C ASN A 105 -4.24 3.52 -23.31
N THR A 106 -4.41 2.38 -23.98
CA THR A 106 -5.45 1.38 -23.67
C THR A 106 -5.30 0.82 -22.26
N ASP A 107 -4.06 0.52 -21.84
CA ASP A 107 -3.79 -0.10 -20.54
C ASP A 107 -3.71 0.92 -19.38
N ARG A 108 -4.12 2.18 -19.58
CA ARG A 108 -3.99 3.23 -18.55
C ARG A 108 -4.71 2.93 -17.26
N ALA A 109 -5.90 2.34 -17.35
CA ALA A 109 -6.69 2.00 -16.17
C ALA A 109 -5.95 0.96 -15.32
N GLU A 110 -5.44 -0.10 -15.95
CA GLU A 110 -4.67 -1.17 -15.29
C GLU A 110 -3.35 -0.65 -14.73
N VAL A 111 -2.62 0.17 -15.48
CA VAL A 111 -1.36 0.78 -15.02
C VAL A 111 -1.60 1.71 -13.83
N LYS A 112 -2.73 2.44 -13.81
CA LYS A 112 -3.12 3.29 -12.68
C LYS A 112 -3.44 2.46 -11.44
N GLU A 113 -4.19 1.38 -11.60
CA GLU A 113 -4.51 0.45 -10.50
C GLU A 113 -3.23 -0.17 -9.93
N TYR A 114 -2.36 -0.68 -10.81
CA TYR A 114 -1.05 -1.20 -10.44
C TYR A 114 -0.22 -0.17 -9.67
N ALA A 115 -0.18 1.09 -10.14
CA ALA A 115 0.56 2.15 -9.49
C ALA A 115 0.04 2.46 -8.07
N ASN A 116 -1.27 2.43 -7.88
CA ASN A 116 -1.89 2.61 -6.56
C ASN A 116 -1.57 1.46 -5.59
N LEU A 117 -1.46 0.22 -6.10
CA LEU A 117 -1.15 -0.95 -5.28
C LEU A 117 0.33 -1.03 -4.87
N VAL A 118 1.24 -0.70 -5.81
CA VAL A 118 2.69 -0.80 -5.58
C VAL A 118 3.21 0.39 -4.77
N GLY A 119 2.68 1.59 -5.04
CA GLY A 119 3.12 2.83 -4.43
C GLY A 119 4.49 3.30 -4.92
N ARG A 120 4.78 4.58 -4.68
CA ARG A 120 5.92 5.33 -5.22
C ARG A 120 7.28 4.72 -4.89
N LYS A 121 7.48 4.21 -3.67
CA LYS A 121 8.74 3.61 -3.21
C LYS A 121 9.16 2.40 -4.05
N CYS A 122 8.17 1.66 -4.55
CA CYS A 122 8.38 0.40 -5.25
C CYS A 122 8.17 0.51 -6.76
N ILE A 123 7.54 1.58 -7.25
CA ILE A 123 7.08 1.72 -8.65
C ILE A 123 8.19 1.68 -9.71
N LYS A 124 9.44 1.98 -9.31
CA LYS A 124 10.63 1.91 -10.19
C LYS A 124 11.35 0.56 -10.14
N ARG A 125 11.05 -0.27 -9.14
CA ARG A 125 11.73 -1.55 -8.88
C ARG A 125 10.90 -2.75 -9.30
N LEU A 126 9.58 -2.60 -9.35
CA LEU A 126 8.67 -3.55 -9.96
C LEU A 126 8.24 -3.02 -11.32
N PHE A 127 7.91 -3.92 -12.23
CA PHE A 127 7.37 -3.57 -13.54
C PHE A 127 5.98 -4.16 -13.72
N PHE A 128 5.11 -3.43 -14.40
CA PHE A 128 3.83 -3.93 -14.86
C PHE A 128 4.01 -4.71 -16.16
N THR A 129 3.45 -5.91 -16.25
CA THR A 129 3.43 -6.69 -17.48
C THR A 129 2.13 -6.42 -18.21
N ALA A 130 2.19 -5.63 -19.29
CA ALA A 130 1.02 -5.44 -20.12
C ALA A 130 0.61 -6.76 -20.76
N SER A 131 -0.68 -7.09 -20.71
CA SER A 131 -1.20 -8.31 -21.33
C SER A 131 -0.89 -8.32 -22.83
N ARG A 132 -0.42 -9.47 -23.32
CA ARG A 132 -0.23 -9.72 -24.76
C ARG A 132 -1.61 -9.96 -25.36
N ASP A 133 -2.26 -8.91 -25.84
CA ASP A 133 -3.32 -9.13 -26.81
C ASP A 133 -2.68 -9.29 -28.19
N GLY A 134 -2.73 -10.53 -28.68
CA GLY A 134 -1.99 -10.98 -29.87
C GLY A 134 -1.63 -12.46 -29.87
N ARG A 135 -2.61 -13.35 -29.63
CA ARG A 135 -2.60 -14.62 -30.38
C ARG A 135 -2.74 -14.22 -31.85
N GLN A 136 -1.66 -14.31 -32.62
CA GLN A 136 -1.82 -14.40 -34.07
C GLN A 136 -2.69 -15.64 -34.35
N PRO A 137 -3.74 -15.55 -35.19
CA PRO A 137 -4.35 -16.75 -35.71
C PRO A 137 -3.28 -17.46 -36.53
N VAL A 138 -2.83 -18.62 -36.07
CA VAL A 138 -2.15 -19.58 -36.92
C VAL A 138 -3.18 -20.04 -37.94
N HIS A 139 -3.27 -19.31 -39.05
CA HIS A 139 -3.80 -19.87 -40.29
C HIS A 139 -2.82 -20.96 -40.72
N SER A 140 -3.10 -22.19 -40.34
CA SER A 140 -2.54 -23.37 -40.98
C SER A 140 -3.19 -23.48 -42.36
N ASN A 141 -2.56 -22.88 -43.36
CA ASN A 141 -2.71 -23.33 -44.75
C ASN A 141 -1.76 -24.51 -44.94
N SER A 142 -2.32 -25.72 -45.02
CA SER A 142 -1.86 -26.87 -45.81
C SER A 142 -2.96 -27.93 -45.78
#